data_AF-A0A845F8J6-F1
#
_entry.id   AF-A0A845F8J6-F1
#
_cell.length_a   1.000
_cell.length_b   1.000
_cell.length_c   1.000
_cell.angle_alpha   90.00
_cell.angle_beta   90.00
_cell.angle_gamma   90.00
#
_symmetry.space_group_name_H-M   'P 1'
#
loop_
_entity.id
_entity.type
_entity.pdbx_description
1 polymer ?
#
loop_
_entity_poly.entity_id
_entity_poly.type
_entity_poly.pdbx_seq_one_letter_code
_entity_poly.pdbx_strand_id
1 'polypeptide(L)' 'MNYTADMEKAMHQSHNMSYAEYSRKLDTRLKVEEKRQREFEESQKMIAQVDRQLHR' A
#
# COMPACT_ATOMS: atom_id res chain seq x y z
N MET A 1 -15.67 -5.91 -8.75
CA MET A 1 -15.24 -5.40 -7.43
C MET A 1 -15.99 -4.12 -7.18
N ASN A 2 -16.63 -3.99 -6.02
CA ASN A 2 -17.25 -2.73 -5.60
C ASN A 2 -16.29 -2.05 -4.64
N TYR A 3 -15.85 -0.85 -4.97
CA TYR A 3 -15.01 0.01 -4.13
C TYR A 3 -15.80 1.27 -3.80
N THR A 4 -15.56 1.84 -2.62
CA THR A 4 -16.26 3.07 -2.20
C THR A 4 -15.66 4.28 -2.91
N ALA A 5 -16.40 5.39 -2.93
CA ALA A 5 -15.90 6.65 -3.48
C ALA A 5 -14.61 7.11 -2.78
N ASP A 6 -14.49 6.86 -1.48
CA ASP A 6 -13.29 7.20 -0.71
C ASP A 6 -12.10 6.34 -1.09
N MET A 7 -12.30 5.04 -1.36
CA MET A 7 -11.24 4.18 -1.88
C MET A 7 -10.77 4.69 -3.25
N GLU A 8 -11.69 4.99 -4.16
CA GLU A 8 -11.37 5.52 -5.49
C GLU A 8 -10.55 6.83 -5.39
N LYS A 9 -10.99 7.74 -4.50
CA LYS A 9 -10.29 9.00 -4.21
C LYS A 9 -8.88 8.75 -3.67
N ALA A 10 -8.73 7.84 -2.71
CA ALA A 10 -7.42 7.50 -2.14
C ALA A 10 -6.48 6.87 -3.19
N MET A 11 -7.01 6.04 -4.08
CA MET A 11 -6.25 5.43 -5.17
C MET A 11 -5.74 6.49 -6.16
N HIS A 12 -6.60 7.44 -6.53
CA HIS A 12 -6.18 8.58 -7.35
C HIS A 12 -5.13 9.45 -6.65
N GLN A 13 -5.29 9.73 -5.36
CA GLN A 13 -4.33 10.56 -4.62
C GLN A 13 -2.96 9.88 -4.46
N SER A 14 -2.94 8.58 -4.18
CA SER A 14 -1.71 7.84 -3.81
C SER A 14 -0.96 7.30 -5.03
N HIS A 15 -1.70 6.95 -6.08
CA HIS A 15 -1.17 6.21 -7.22
C HIS A 15 -1.52 6.85 -8.56
N ASN A 16 -2.22 7.99 -8.56
CA ASN A 16 -2.65 8.72 -9.76
C ASN A 16 -3.41 7.85 -10.77
N MET A 17 -4.22 6.92 -10.27
CA MET A 17 -4.98 5.97 -11.08
C MET A 17 -6.30 5.56 -10.42
N SER A 18 -7.23 5.10 -11.25
CA SER A 18 -8.50 4.49 -10.81
C SER A 18 -8.35 3.01 -10.44
N TYR A 19 -9.31 2.45 -9.69
CA TYR A 19 -9.35 1.00 -9.48
C TYR A 19 -9.65 0.21 -10.76
N ALA A 20 -10.38 0.83 -11.70
CA ALA A 20 -10.63 0.24 -13.01
C ALA A 20 -9.35 0.10 -13.84
N GLU A 21 -8.42 1.06 -13.75
CA GLU A 21 -7.10 0.96 -14.39
C GLU A 21 -6.19 -0.04 -13.67
N TYR A 22 -6.17 0.01 -12.34
CA TYR A 22 -5.42 -0.92 -11.49
C TYR A 22 -5.79 -2.38 -11.75
N SER A 23 -7.09 -2.69 -11.87
CA SER A 23 -7.57 -4.06 -12.08
C SER A 23 -7.33 -4.60 -13.49
N ARG A 24 -7.25 -3.73 -14.51
CA ARG A 24 -7.07 -4.13 -15.90
C ARG A 24 -5.61 -4.33 -16.32
N LYS A 25 -4.66 -3.64 -15.67
CA LYS A 25 -3.24 -3.65 -16.05
C LYS A 25 -2.39 -4.37 -14.99
N LEU A 26 -1.96 -5.59 -15.30
CA LEU A 26 -1.15 -6.40 -14.38
C LEU A 26 0.14 -5.70 -13.94
N ASP A 27 0.88 -5.09 -14.87
CA ASP A 27 2.13 -4.40 -14.55
C ASP A 27 1.92 -3.22 -13.59
N THR A 28 0.84 -2.46 -13.80
CA THR A 28 0.46 -1.37 -12.92
C THR A 28 0.13 -1.89 -11.53
N ARG A 29 -0.60 -3.00 -11.44
CA ARG A 29 -0.93 -3.65 -10.17
C ARG A 29 0.32 -4.13 -9.45
N LEU A 30 1.23 -4.81 -10.14
CA LEU A 30 2.48 -5.31 -9.55
C LEU A 30 3.32 -4.19 -8.95
N LYS A 31 3.44 -3.04 -9.63
CA LYS A 31 4.19 -1.88 -9.10
C LYS A 31 3.59 -1.33 -7.81
N VAL A 32 2.26 -1.27 -7.72
CA VAL A 32 1.56 -0.81 -6.51
C VAL A 32 1.78 -1.80 -5.36
N GLU A 33 1.59 -3.10 -5.61
CA GLU A 33 1.72 -4.13 -4.58
C GLU A 33 3.18 -4.31 -4.11
N GLU A 34 4.16 -4.20 -5.01
CA GLU A 34 5.57 -4.20 -4.64
C GLU A 34 5.92 -3.03 -3.70
N LYS A 35 5.41 -1.83 -3.99
CA LYS A 35 5.58 -0.67 -3.10
C LYS A 35 4.91 -0.92 -1.74
N ARG A 36 3.67 -1.42 -1.72
CA ARG A 36 2.96 -1.74 -0.47
C ARG A 36 3.70 -2.76 0.38
N GLN A 37 4.27 -3.79 -0.24
CA GLN A 37 5.04 -4.81 0.45
C GLN A 37 6.30 -4.23 1.10
N ARG A 38 7.05 -3.38 0.38
CA ARG A 38 8.24 -2.71 0.93
C ARG A 38 7.90 -1.83 2.14
N GLU A 39 6.87 -1.00 2.01
CA GLU A 39 6.41 -0.12 3.09
C GLU A 39 5.96 -0.92 4.33
N PHE A 40 5.28 -2.05 4.11
CA PHE A 40 4.90 -2.95 5.20
C PHE A 40 6.12 -3.54 5.92
N GLU A 41 7.11 -4.05 5.18
CA GLU A 41 8.33 -4.62 5.74
C GLU A 41 9.14 -3.59 6.53
N GLU A 42 9.25 -2.36 6.03
CA GLU A 42 9.91 -1.26 6.73
C GLU A 42 9.17 -0.91 8.03
N SER A 43 7.83 -0.84 7.98
CA SER A 43 7.00 -0.61 9.17
C SER A 43 7.20 -1.70 10.23
N GLN A 44 7.20 -2.98 9.83
CA GLN A 44 7.46 -4.09 10.74
C GLN A 44 8.84 -3.99 11.40
N LYS A 45 9.88 -3.63 10.64
CA LYS A 45 11.23 -3.42 11.20
C LYS A 45 11.27 -2.29 12.22
N MET A 46 10.59 -1.18 11.95
CA MET A 46 10.48 -0.05 12.89
C MET A 46 9.77 -0.47 14.18
N ILE A 47 8.63 -1.17 14.08
CA ILE A 47 7.90 -1.68 15.24
C ILE A 47 8.79 -2.60 16.08
N ALA A 48 9.48 -3.57 15.45
CA ALA A 48 10.38 -4.48 16.16
C ALA A 48 11.58 -3.76 16.79
N GLN A 49 12.00 -2.61 16.25
CA GLN A 49 13.05 -1.79 16.88
C GLN A 49 12.52 -1.07 18.12
N VAL A 50 11.35 -0.44 18.04
CA VAL A 50 10.71 0.24 19.17
C VAL A 50 10.41 -0.75 20.30
N ASP A 51 9.87 -1.91 19.96
CA ASP A 51 9.53 -2.95 20.93
C ASP A 51 10.76 -3.43 21.72
N ARG A 52 11.91 -3.63 21.04
CA ARG A 52 13.19 -3.97 21.68
C ARG A 52 13.73 -2.87 22.59
N GLN A 53 13.41 -1.61 22.32
CA GLN A 53 13.83 -0.48 23.17
C GLN A 53 12.97 -0.34 24.42
N LEU A 54 11.67 -0.66 24.32
CA LEU A 54 10.74 -0.58 25.45
C LEU A 54 10.91 -1.74 26.44
N HIS A 55 11.27 -2.92 25.96
CA HIS A 55 11.47 -4.12 26.79
C HIS A 55 12.92 -4.30 27.30
N ARG A 56 13.71 -3.23 27.33
CA ARG A 56 15.07 -3.19 27.88
C ARG A 56 15.08 -2.61 29.29
#